data_AF-A0A1Y6BN77-F1
#
_entry.id   AF-A0A1Y6BN77-F1
#
_cell.length_a   1.000
_cell.length_b   1.000
_cell.length_c   1.000
_cell.angle_alpha   90.00
_cell.angle_beta   90.00
_cell.angle_gamma   90.00
#
_symmetry.space_group_name_H-M   'P 1'
#
loop_
_entity.id
_entity.type
_entity.pdbx_description
1 polymer ?
#
loop_
_entity_poly.entity_id
_entity_poly.type
_entity_poly.pdbx_seq_one_letter_code
_entity_poly.pdbx_strand_id
1 'polypeptide(L)'
;MIYKLLDKPISRNVLGCWEKHMWHYTMVIGYSATGAIFLQAPETNEYLVFYPSMPGSNCKRYGEFDSIQDFENEILKEETFPQYCLYPIAPDDLSVLEKNLGKLESDQIYFPKLDPALGGGLELEGFDKGDIWVRTEILGMNRGIE
;
A
#
# COMPACT_ATOMS: atom_id res chain seq x y z
N MET A 1 -12.16 5.50 3.95
CA MET A 1 -11.90 4.18 3.32
C MET A 1 -10.52 3.71 3.76
N ILE A 2 -10.38 2.57 4.45
CA ILE A 2 -9.06 2.10 4.96
C ILE A 2 -8.22 1.49 3.83
N TYR A 3 -8.85 0.67 3.00
CA TYR A 3 -8.23 0.06 1.82
C TYR A 3 -9.28 -0.14 0.72
N LYS A 4 -8.81 -0.51 -0.46
CA LYS A 4 -9.60 -0.89 -1.63
C LYS A 4 -9.04 -2.19 -2.19
N LEU A 5 -9.92 -3.17 -2.41
CA LEU A 5 -9.63 -4.30 -3.30
C LEU A 5 -9.98 -3.91 -4.74
N LEU A 6 -9.18 -4.37 -5.69
CA LEU A 6 -9.41 -4.14 -7.10
C LEU A 6 -10.53 -5.06 -7.61
N ASP A 7 -11.35 -4.56 -8.53
CA ASP A 7 -12.41 -5.36 -9.17
C ASP A 7 -11.84 -6.61 -9.86
N LYS A 8 -10.60 -6.50 -10.35
CA LYS A 8 -9.81 -7.60 -10.88
C LYS A 8 -8.35 -7.42 -10.48
N PRO A 9 -7.65 -8.50 -10.11
CA PRO A 9 -6.21 -8.45 -9.93
C PRO A 9 -5.51 -7.94 -11.19
N ILE A 10 -4.50 -7.10 -11.02
CA ILE A 10 -3.68 -6.54 -12.10
C ILE A 10 -2.24 -7.03 -11.98
N SER A 11 -1.50 -7.00 -13.08
CA SER A 11 -0.09 -7.41 -13.08
C SER A 11 0.76 -6.50 -12.18
N ARG A 12 1.71 -7.08 -11.44
CA ARG A 12 2.71 -6.35 -10.64
C ARG A 12 3.60 -5.39 -11.44
N ASN A 13 3.53 -5.38 -12.77
CA ASN A 13 4.26 -4.43 -13.61
C ASN A 13 3.93 -2.97 -13.29
N VAL A 14 2.77 -2.70 -12.70
CA VAL A 14 2.40 -1.37 -12.19
C VAL A 14 3.30 -0.86 -11.07
N LEU A 15 4.10 -1.74 -10.45
CA LEU A 15 5.05 -1.38 -9.40
C LEU A 15 6.39 -0.83 -9.94
N GLY A 16 6.55 -0.79 -11.26
CA GLY A 16 7.74 -0.26 -11.95
C GLY A 16 9.04 -0.88 -11.44
N CYS A 17 9.97 -0.07 -10.94
CA CYS A 17 11.28 -0.52 -10.45
C CYS A 17 11.21 -1.60 -9.36
N TRP A 18 10.10 -1.70 -8.62
CA TRP A 18 9.91 -2.73 -7.60
C TRP A 18 9.53 -4.10 -8.16
N GLU A 19 9.04 -4.18 -9.40
CA GLU A 19 8.43 -5.38 -10.00
C GLU A 19 9.30 -6.63 -9.83
N LYS A 20 10.59 -6.52 -10.16
CA LYS A 20 11.54 -7.63 -10.10
C LYS A 20 11.90 -8.10 -8.69
N HIS A 21 11.53 -7.32 -7.67
CA HIS A 21 11.78 -7.62 -6.25
C HIS A 21 10.60 -8.34 -5.57
N MET A 22 9.48 -8.52 -6.27
CA MET A 22 8.28 -9.17 -5.73
C MET A 22 8.26 -10.70 -5.89
N TRP A 23 9.39 -11.30 -6.28
CA TRP A 23 9.56 -12.76 -6.44
C TRP A 23 8.44 -13.41 -7.29
N HIS A 24 7.71 -14.41 -6.78
CA HIS A 24 6.63 -15.11 -7.49
C HIS A 24 5.25 -14.47 -7.28
N TYR A 25 5.14 -13.38 -6.53
CA TYR A 25 3.90 -12.64 -6.37
C TYR A 25 3.67 -11.74 -7.57
N THR A 26 2.86 -12.19 -8.51
CA THR A 26 2.72 -11.59 -9.85
C THR A 26 1.51 -10.67 -9.99
N MET A 27 0.58 -10.69 -9.03
CA MET A 27 -0.69 -9.98 -9.13
C MET A 27 -0.91 -9.03 -7.95
N VAL A 28 -1.25 -7.78 -8.23
CA VAL A 28 -1.76 -6.80 -7.25
C VAL A 28 -3.26 -6.99 -7.13
N ILE A 29 -3.76 -7.13 -5.91
CA ILE A 29 -5.19 -7.35 -5.61
C ILE A 29 -5.87 -6.16 -4.92
N GLY A 30 -5.09 -5.21 -4.41
CA GLY A 30 -5.63 -4.08 -3.66
C GLY A 30 -4.55 -3.22 -3.02
N TYR A 31 -4.97 -2.17 -2.34
CA TYR A 31 -4.08 -1.25 -1.65
C TYR A 31 -4.78 -0.49 -0.50
N SER A 32 -4.01 -0.04 0.48
CA SER A 32 -4.48 0.82 1.58
C SER A 32 -4.56 2.29 1.16
N ALA A 33 -5.26 3.08 1.96
CA ALA A 33 -5.39 4.53 1.76
C ALA A 33 -4.07 5.31 1.85
N THR A 34 -2.97 4.68 2.30
CA THR A 34 -1.64 5.29 2.38
C THR A 34 -0.59 4.55 1.55
N GLY A 35 -1.00 3.60 0.72
CA GLY A 35 -0.14 2.95 -0.27
C GLY A 35 0.51 1.64 0.16
N ALA A 36 0.03 0.95 1.20
CA ALA A 36 0.36 -0.46 1.39
C ALA A 36 -0.32 -1.28 0.28
N ILE A 37 0.39 -2.14 -0.43
CA ILE A 37 -0.06 -2.85 -1.62
C ILE A 37 -0.22 -4.33 -1.32
N PHE A 38 -1.35 -4.91 -1.71
CA PHE A 38 -1.67 -6.31 -1.48
C PHE A 38 -1.34 -7.10 -2.75
N LEU A 39 -0.58 -8.18 -2.60
CA LEU A 39 -0.07 -8.98 -3.69
C LEU A 39 -0.43 -10.45 -3.49
N GLN A 40 -0.65 -11.15 -4.60
CA GLN A 40 -0.95 -12.57 -4.65
C GLN A 40 0.01 -13.27 -5.62
N ALA A 41 0.41 -14.48 -5.27
CA ALA A 41 1.01 -15.45 -6.17
C ALA A 41 -0.06 -16.47 -6.58
N PRO A 42 -0.63 -16.37 -7.80
CA PRO A 42 -1.77 -17.21 -8.20
C PRO A 42 -1.46 -18.71 -8.29
N GLU A 43 -0.19 -19.08 -8.51
CA GLU A 43 0.21 -20.48 -8.63
C GLU A 43 0.17 -21.24 -7.30
N THR A 44 0.38 -20.53 -6.20
CA THR A 44 0.45 -21.09 -4.84
C THR A 44 -0.64 -20.57 -3.92
N ASN A 45 -1.45 -19.62 -4.39
CA ASN A 45 -2.40 -18.86 -3.57
C ASN A 45 -1.76 -18.19 -2.35
N GLU A 46 -0.46 -17.85 -2.42
CA GLU A 46 0.19 -17.09 -1.35
C GLU A 46 -0.13 -15.58 -1.45
N TYR A 47 -0.22 -14.92 -0.31
CA TYR A 47 -0.49 -13.49 -0.19
C TYR A 47 0.61 -12.76 0.58
N LEU A 48 0.91 -11.53 0.17
CA LEU A 48 1.75 -10.60 0.92
C LEU A 48 1.16 -9.20 0.96
N VAL A 49 1.62 -8.42 1.93
CA VAL A 49 1.47 -6.96 1.92
C VAL A 49 2.84 -6.33 1.77
N PHE A 50 2.96 -5.48 0.76
CA PHE A 50 4.12 -4.64 0.47
C PHE A 50 3.87 -3.22 1.01
N TYR A 51 4.84 -2.64 1.69
CA TYR A 51 4.77 -1.35 2.37
C TYR A 51 5.85 -0.40 1.80
N PRO A 52 5.66 0.17 0.59
CA PRO A 52 6.66 1.01 -0.07
C PRO A 52 7.22 2.13 0.82
N SER A 53 6.39 2.68 1.71
CA SER A 53 6.75 3.77 2.62
C SER A 53 7.57 3.31 3.83
N MET A 54 7.53 2.04 4.23
CA MET A 54 8.29 1.55 5.39
C MET A 54 9.78 1.36 5.05
N PRO A 55 10.72 1.77 5.92
CA PRO A 55 12.13 1.47 5.77
C PRO A 55 12.44 0.00 6.15
N GLY A 56 13.50 -0.57 5.59
CA GLY A 56 13.96 -1.92 5.92
C GLY A 56 13.06 -3.02 5.33
N SER A 57 12.59 -3.94 6.18
CA SER A 57 11.70 -5.04 5.76
C SER A 57 10.31 -4.50 5.43
N ASN A 58 10.11 -4.14 4.16
CA ASN A 58 8.90 -3.54 3.63
C ASN A 58 7.91 -4.56 3.04
N CYS A 59 8.11 -5.86 3.27
CA CYS A 59 7.17 -6.91 2.87
C CYS A 59 6.81 -7.78 4.08
N LYS A 60 5.53 -8.12 4.22
CA LYS A 60 5.04 -9.11 5.17
C LYS A 60 4.27 -10.20 4.43
N ARG A 61 4.75 -11.43 4.52
CA ARG A 61 4.09 -12.62 3.95
C ARG A 61 3.04 -13.12 4.93
N TYR A 62 1.85 -13.45 4.41
CA TYR A 62 0.73 -13.96 5.21
C TYR A 62 0.42 -15.44 4.94
N GLY A 63 1.06 -16.04 3.94
CA GLY A 63 0.86 -17.45 3.59
C GLY A 63 -0.25 -17.64 2.59
N GLU A 64 -0.80 -18.84 2.55
CA GLU A 64 -1.79 -19.29 1.57
C GLU A 64 -3.22 -19.03 2.04
N PHE A 65 -4.10 -18.63 1.12
CA PHE A 65 -5.54 -18.49 1.36
C PHE A 65 -6.32 -19.01 0.16
N ASP A 66 -7.46 -19.67 0.40
CA ASP A 66 -8.28 -20.26 -0.67
C ASP A 66 -8.83 -19.21 -1.66
N SER A 67 -9.03 -17.98 -1.19
CA SER A 67 -9.51 -16.87 -2.02
C SER A 67 -9.07 -15.50 -1.50
N ILE A 68 -9.21 -14.47 -2.35
CA ILE A 68 -9.00 -13.06 -1.96
C ILE A 68 -9.97 -12.68 -0.82
N GLN A 69 -11.17 -13.27 -0.81
CA GLN A 69 -12.18 -13.00 0.20
C GLN A 69 -11.77 -13.57 1.57
N ASP A 70 -11.12 -14.73 1.60
CA ASP A 70 -10.61 -15.33 2.84
C ASP A 70 -9.44 -14.51 3.39
N PHE A 71 -8.50 -14.10 2.52
CA PHE A 71 -7.45 -13.15 2.87
C PHE A 71 -8.00 -11.83 3.42
N GLU A 72 -9.05 -11.28 2.80
CA GLU A 72 -9.71 -10.06 3.28
C GLU A 72 -10.32 -10.27 4.68
N ASN A 73 -11.01 -11.38 4.89
CA ASN A 73 -11.72 -11.66 6.14
C ASN A 73 -10.78 -11.97 7.31
N GLU A 74 -9.71 -12.71 7.05
CA GLU A 74 -8.77 -13.13 8.11
C GLU A 74 -7.71 -12.06 8.40
N ILE A 75 -7.26 -11.33 7.39
CA ILE A 75 -6.15 -10.36 7.53
C ILE A 75 -6.65 -8.92 7.42
N LEU A 76 -7.28 -8.55 6.30
CA LEU A 76 -7.56 -7.13 6.03
C LEU A 76 -8.66 -6.54 6.94
N LYS A 77 -9.57 -7.38 7.43
CA LYS A 77 -10.64 -7.04 8.38
C LYS A 77 -10.26 -7.28 9.84
N GLU A 78 -9.03 -7.76 10.11
CA GLU A 78 -8.55 -7.86 11.48
C GLU A 78 -8.49 -6.45 12.12
N GLU A 79 -8.94 -6.33 13.37
CA GLU A 79 -9.03 -5.04 14.08
C GLU A 79 -7.70 -4.29 14.15
N THR A 80 -6.59 -5.03 14.24
CA THR A 80 -5.24 -4.45 14.36
C THR A 80 -4.62 -4.08 13.01
N PHE A 81 -5.12 -4.64 11.90
CA PHE A 81 -4.52 -4.47 10.58
C PHE A 81 -4.40 -3.00 10.11
N PRO A 82 -5.39 -2.11 10.36
CA PRO A 82 -5.29 -0.69 10.02
C PRO A 82 -4.05 0.00 10.62
N GLN A 83 -3.59 -0.43 11.80
CA GLN A 83 -2.41 0.15 12.46
C GLN A 83 -1.12 -0.07 11.64
N TYR A 84 -1.11 -1.14 10.83
CA TYR A 84 0.04 -1.50 9.99
C TYR A 84 -0.14 -0.98 8.57
N CYS A 85 -1.32 -1.17 7.97
CA CYS A 85 -1.54 -0.82 6.57
C CYS A 85 -1.71 0.68 6.32
N LEU A 86 -1.99 1.48 7.36
CA LEU A 86 -2.08 2.95 7.27
C LEU A 86 -0.78 3.68 7.64
N TYR A 87 0.34 2.97 7.84
CA TYR A 87 1.64 3.62 8.01
C TYR A 87 1.86 4.66 6.89
N PRO A 88 2.34 5.88 7.21
CA PRO A 88 2.91 6.30 8.50
C PRO A 88 1.95 7.00 9.48
N ILE A 89 0.62 6.96 9.26
CA ILE A 89 -0.36 7.65 10.13
C ILE A 89 -1.07 6.68 11.07
N ALA A 90 -1.71 7.21 12.12
CA ALA A 90 -2.64 6.42 12.92
C ALA A 90 -3.99 6.25 12.19
N PRO A 91 -4.76 5.19 12.47
CA PRO A 91 -6.07 4.99 11.85
C PRO A 91 -7.04 6.16 12.04
N ASP A 92 -7.02 6.81 13.20
CA ASP A 92 -7.90 7.94 13.52
C ASP A 92 -7.62 9.18 12.67
N ASP A 93 -6.36 9.36 12.24
CA ASP A 93 -5.90 10.49 11.41
C ASP A 93 -6.46 10.46 9.99
N LEU A 94 -6.90 9.29 9.52
CA LEU A 94 -7.46 9.13 8.19
C LEU A 94 -8.69 10.03 7.97
N SER A 95 -9.51 10.20 9.02
CA SER A 95 -10.69 11.07 8.99
C SER A 95 -10.30 12.55 8.84
N VAL A 96 -9.17 12.95 9.41
CA VAL A 96 -8.63 14.31 9.32
C VAL A 96 -8.10 14.56 7.91
N LEU A 97 -7.37 13.60 7.33
CA LEU A 97 -6.90 13.69 5.95
C LEU A 97 -8.07 13.76 4.97
N GLU A 98 -9.10 12.92 5.13
CA GLU A 98 -10.29 12.95 4.27
C GLU A 98 -11.05 14.28 4.37
N LYS A 99 -11.10 14.89 5.56
CA LYS A 99 -11.70 16.22 5.75
C LYS A 99 -10.90 17.33 5.07
N ASN A 100 -9.56 17.27 5.13
CA ASN A 100 -8.68 18.33 4.63
C ASN A 100 -8.43 18.24 3.12
N LEU A 101 -8.26 17.03 2.59
CA LEU A 101 -7.86 16.75 1.22
C LEU A 101 -9.02 16.22 0.35
N GLY A 102 -10.17 15.94 0.97
CA GLY A 102 -11.32 15.30 0.33
C GLY A 102 -11.10 13.81 0.11
N LYS A 103 -12.18 13.11 -0.24
CA LYS A 103 -12.18 11.66 -0.49
C LYS A 103 -11.17 11.26 -1.57
N LEU A 104 -10.61 10.05 -1.41
CA LEU A 104 -9.78 9.40 -2.42
C LEU A 104 -10.65 8.97 -3.59
N GLU A 105 -10.20 9.27 -4.80
CA GLU A 105 -10.73 8.71 -6.04
C GLU A 105 -10.11 7.34 -6.34
N SER A 106 -10.44 6.75 -7.49
CA SER A 106 -9.75 5.54 -7.93
C SER A 106 -8.25 5.81 -8.09
N ASP A 107 -7.46 4.82 -7.68
CA ASP A 107 -6.00 4.83 -7.70
C ASP A 107 -5.34 5.93 -6.87
N GLN A 108 -6.09 6.66 -6.04
CA GLN A 108 -5.53 7.65 -5.13
C GLN A 108 -5.22 7.09 -3.75
N ILE A 109 -4.14 7.60 -3.15
CA ILE A 109 -3.74 7.42 -1.76
C ILE A 109 -3.34 8.76 -1.14
N TYR A 110 -3.34 8.84 0.18
CA TYR A 110 -2.71 9.92 0.93
C TYR A 110 -1.24 9.62 1.19
N PHE A 111 -0.38 10.62 1.05
CA PHE A 111 1.06 10.49 1.32
C PHE A 111 1.67 11.84 1.76
N PRO A 112 2.80 11.83 2.48
CA PRO A 112 3.52 13.06 2.80
C PRO A 112 4.08 13.71 1.53
N LYS A 113 3.82 15.01 1.34
CA LYS A 113 4.26 15.81 0.17
C LYS A 113 5.77 15.77 -0.01
N LEU A 114 6.50 15.94 1.09
CA LEU A 114 7.94 15.78 1.13
C LEU A 114 8.25 14.44 1.82
N ASP A 115 9.05 13.62 1.15
CA ASP A 115 9.41 12.31 1.69
C ASP A 115 10.17 12.45 3.02
N PRO A 116 9.85 11.66 4.06
CA PRO A 116 10.61 11.68 5.31
C PRO A 116 12.11 11.43 5.13
N ALA A 117 12.49 10.61 4.14
CA ALA A 117 13.90 10.38 3.82
C ALA A 117 14.61 11.64 3.27
N LEU A 118 13.85 12.62 2.79
CA LEU A 118 14.33 13.91 2.26
C LEU A 118 14.11 15.06 3.27
N GLY A 119 13.83 14.75 4.54
CA GLY A 119 13.61 15.75 5.59
C GLY A 119 12.16 16.23 5.73
N GLY A 120 11.21 15.53 5.12
CA GLY A 120 9.78 15.76 5.31
C GLY A 120 9.27 15.34 6.69
N GLY A 121 8.24 16.02 7.17
CA GLY A 121 7.52 15.64 8.38
C GLY A 121 6.38 14.67 8.11
N LEU A 122 5.86 14.07 9.18
CA LEU A 122 4.67 13.21 9.16
C LEU A 122 3.42 13.90 9.75
N GLU A 123 3.51 15.21 9.99
CA GLU A 123 2.37 16.03 10.39
C GLU A 123 1.31 16.05 9.28
N LEU A 124 0.04 15.95 9.64
CA LEU A 124 -1.06 15.75 8.68
C LEU A 124 -1.22 16.92 7.70
N GLU A 125 -0.82 18.13 8.06
CA GLU A 125 -0.81 19.31 7.17
C GLU A 125 0.18 19.14 6.01
N GLY A 126 1.21 18.31 6.21
CA GLY A 126 2.23 17.97 5.21
C GLY A 126 1.80 16.91 4.20
N PHE A 127 0.58 16.40 4.28
CA PHE A 127 0.09 15.37 3.37
C PHE A 127 -0.56 15.95 2.10
N ASP A 128 -0.59 15.13 1.06
CA ASP A 128 -1.39 15.30 -0.14
C ASP A 128 -2.07 13.98 -0.51
N LYS A 129 -2.83 14.00 -1.61
CA LYS A 129 -3.30 12.79 -2.27
C LYS A 129 -2.88 12.75 -3.73
N GLY A 130 -2.79 11.55 -4.29
CA GLY A 130 -2.40 11.33 -5.67
C GLY A 130 -2.28 9.85 -6.01
N ASP A 131 -1.83 9.57 -7.23
CA ASP A 131 -1.80 8.23 -7.80
C ASP A 131 -0.83 7.29 -7.06
N ILE A 132 -1.32 6.11 -6.67
CA ILE A 132 -0.56 5.10 -5.91
C ILE A 132 0.59 4.50 -6.71
N TRP A 133 0.39 4.23 -7.99
CA TRP A 133 1.40 3.60 -8.85
C TRP A 133 2.55 4.58 -9.08
N VAL A 134 2.23 5.83 -9.40
CA VAL A 134 3.23 6.91 -9.54
C VAL A 134 3.98 7.12 -8.22
N ARG A 135 3.28 7.19 -7.08
CA ARG A 135 3.94 7.37 -5.78
C ARG A 135 4.86 6.21 -5.42
N THR A 136 4.45 4.97 -5.73
CA THR A 136 5.24 3.76 -5.47
C THR A 136 6.52 3.75 -6.29
N GLU A 137 6.46 4.12 -7.57
CA GLU A 137 7.63 4.25 -8.43
C GLU A 137 8.60 5.30 -7.89
N ILE A 138 8.11 6.50 -7.56
CA ILE A 138 8.92 7.58 -6.98
C ILE A 138 9.64 7.12 -5.71
N LEU A 139 8.95 6.38 -4.84
CA LEU A 139 9.56 5.83 -3.62
C LEU A 139 10.70 4.87 -3.92
N GLY A 140 10.56 4.03 -4.95
CA GLY A 140 11.61 3.10 -5.37
C GLY A 140 12.80 3.82 -5.95
N MET A 141 12.57 4.76 -6.86
CA MET A 141 13.62 5.59 -7.46
C MET A 141 14.41 6.36 -6.41
N ASN A 142 13.73 6.99 -5.43
CA ASN A 142 14.39 7.71 -4.33
C ASN A 142 15.23 6.80 -3.42
N ARG A 143 14.92 5.50 -3.39
CA ARG A 143 15.66 4.49 -2.62
C ARG A 143 16.76 3.80 -3.42
N GLY A 144 16.96 4.17 -4.69
CA GLY A 144 17.91 3.52 -5.58
C GLY A 144 17.54 2.08 -5.92
N ILE A 145 16.24 1.77 -5.90
CA ILE A 145 15.73 0.50 -6.42
C ILE A 145 15.81 0.57 -7.94
N GLU A 146 16.59 -0.33 -8.51
CA GLU A 146 16.63 -0.62 -9.95
C GLU A 146 15.83 -1.87 -10.23
#